data_AF-A0A2X3GV11-F1
#
_entry.id   AF-A0A2X3GV11-F1
#
_cell.length_a   1.000
_cell.length_b   1.000
_cell.length_c   1.000
_cell.angle_alpha   90.00
_cell.angle_beta   90.00
_cell.angle_gamma   90.00
#
_symmetry.space_group_name_H-M   'P 1'
#
loop_
_entity.id
_entity.type
_entity.pdbx_description
1 polymer ?
#
loop_
_entity_poly.entity_id
_entity_poly.type
_entity_poly.pdbx_seq_one_letter_code
_entity_poly.pdbx_strand_id
1 'polypeptide(L)' 'MTASQFRRGGAATVVTWTTGDCALGRCLVAQSERGVCAVLPGDNDAALLDDLRRPLSQCRAA' A
#
# COMPACT_ATOMS: atom_id res chain seq x y z
N MET A 1 -6.78 -0.48 -13.20
CA MET A 1 -7.75 0.22 -12.34
C MET A 1 -7.06 1.45 -11.75
N THR A 2 -7.63 2.64 -11.89
CA THR A 2 -7.01 3.93 -11.52
C THR A 2 -7.15 4.22 -10.02
N ALA A 3 -6.10 4.77 -9.42
CA ALA A 3 -5.98 5.14 -7.99
C ALA A 3 -7.16 5.96 -7.42
N SER A 4 -7.99 6.53 -8.28
CA SER A 4 -9.18 7.31 -7.93
C SER A 4 -10.29 6.51 -7.26
N GLN A 5 -10.40 5.19 -7.49
CA GLN A 5 -11.44 4.38 -6.85
C GLN A 5 -11.16 4.13 -5.36
N PHE A 6 -9.89 4.08 -4.95
CA PHE A 6 -9.51 3.96 -3.53
C PHE A 6 -9.89 5.22 -2.72
N ARG A 7 -9.79 6.40 -3.35
CA ARG A 7 -10.12 7.69 -2.73
C ARG A 7 -11.63 7.92 -2.50
N ARG A 8 -12.52 7.19 -3.18
CA ARG A 8 -13.96 7.49 -3.20
C ARG A 8 -14.86 6.56 -2.37
N GLY A 9 -14.34 5.46 -1.80
CA GLY A 9 -15.20 4.51 -1.10
C GLY A 9 -14.54 3.41 -0.27
N GLY A 10 -13.28 3.55 0.13
CA GLY A 10 -12.55 2.52 0.90
C GLY A 10 -12.76 2.58 2.42
N ALA A 11 -13.95 2.94 2.91
CA ALA A 11 -14.24 2.86 4.34
C ALA A 11 -14.31 1.38 4.75
N ALA A 12 -13.37 0.92 5.59
CA ALA A 12 -13.29 -0.45 6.12
C ALA A 12 -12.86 -1.56 5.14
N THR A 13 -12.01 -1.27 4.16
CA THR A 13 -11.34 -2.34 3.40
C THR A 13 -10.10 -2.83 4.16
N VAL A 14 -10.00 -4.14 4.37
CA VAL A 14 -8.82 -4.81 4.94
C VAL A 14 -7.72 -4.79 3.88
N VAL A 15 -6.57 -4.22 4.25
CA VAL A 15 -5.40 -4.14 3.37
C VAL A 15 -4.25 -4.89 4.01
N THR A 16 -3.70 -5.85 3.28
CA THR A 16 -2.44 -6.51 3.58
C THR A 16 -1.33 -5.88 2.75
N TRP A 17 -0.11 -5.92 3.25
CA TRP A 17 1.04 -5.39 2.55
C TRP A 17 2.25 -6.29 2.75
N THR A 18 3.17 -6.25 1.80
CA THR A 18 4.44 -6.98 1.87
C THR A 18 5.55 -6.10 1.31
N THR A 19 6.74 -6.21 1.89
CA THR A 19 7.96 -5.60 1.36
C THR A 19 8.85 -6.69 0.76
N GLY A 20 9.51 -6.35 -0.34
CA GLY A 20 10.46 -7.25 -1.01
C GLY A 20 11.48 -6.47 -1.82
N ASP A 21 12.55 -7.17 -2.21
CA ASP A 21 13.61 -6.58 -3.01
C ASP A 21 13.21 -6.60 -4.50
N CYS A 22 13.48 -5.49 -5.19
CA CYS A 22 13.18 -5.28 -6.60
C CYS A 22 14.41 -4.71 -7.32
N ALA A 23 14.43 -4.73 -8.65
CA ALA A 23 15.57 -4.27 -9.44
C ALA A 23 15.97 -2.79 -9.19
N LEU A 24 15.08 -2.01 -8.56
CA LEU A 24 15.26 -0.61 -8.20
C LEU A 24 15.61 -0.38 -6.71
N GLY A 25 15.78 -1.46 -5.92
CA GLY A 25 15.98 -1.38 -4.47
C GLY A 25 14.92 -2.17 -3.71
N ARG A 26 14.14 -1.51 -2.87
CA ARG A 26 13.08 -2.13 -2.07
C ARG A 26 11.71 -1.67 -2.54
N CYS A 27 10.74 -2.57 -2.50
CA CYS A 27 9.40 -2.30 -3.00
C CYS A 27 8.38 -2.81 -1.99
N LEU A 28 7.41 -1.97 -1.63
CA LEU A 28 6.25 -2.34 -0.84
C LEU A 28 5.04 -2.46 -1.76
N VAL A 29 4.35 -3.59 -1.69
CA VAL A 29 3.09 -3.83 -2.39
C VAL A 29 1.98 -3.98 -1.37
N ALA A 30 0.97 -3.12 -1.45
CA ALA A 30 -0.25 -3.19 -0.67
C ALA A 30 -1.38 -3.76 -1.54
N GLN A 31 -2.12 -4.71 -0.99
CA GLN A 31 -3.22 -5.41 -1.63
C GLN A 31 -4.44 -5.41 -0.71
N SER A 32 -5.61 -5.19 -1.29
CA SER A 32 -6.89 -5.46 -0.64
C SER A 32 -7.56 -6.69 -1.25
N GLU A 33 -8.70 -7.10 -0.71
CA GLU A 33 -9.54 -8.19 -1.26
C GLU A 33 -9.91 -8.00 -2.75
N ARG A 34 -9.82 -6.77 -3.27
CA ARG A 34 -10.12 -6.45 -4.67
C ARG A 34 -8.88 -6.39 -5.58
N GLY A 35 -7.67 -6.54 -5.03
CA GLY A 35 -6.41 -6.51 -5.76
C GLY A 35 -5.39 -5.51 -5.23
N VAL A 36 -4.32 -5.29 -6.00
CA VAL A 36 -3.22 -4.38 -5.62
C VAL A 36 -3.72 -2.94 -5.58
N CYS A 37 -3.57 -2.29 -4.41
CA CYS A 37 -4.03 -0.92 -4.19
C CYS A 37 -2.91 0.12 -4.20
N ALA A 38 -1.70 -0.25 -3.79
CA ALA A 38 -0.53 0.63 -3.83
C ALA A 38 0.75 -0.16 -4.09
N VAL A 39 1.66 0.43 -4.86
CA VAL A 39 3.04 -0.04 -5.01
C VAL A 39 3.94 1.16 -4.73
N LEU A 40 4.78 1.03 -3.71
CA LEU A 40 5.68 2.07 -3.23
C LEU A 40 7.12 1.57 -3.40
N PRO A 41 7.90 2.13 -4.34
CA PRO A 41 9.35 1.92 -4.36
C PRO A 41 10.02 2.76 -3.27
N GLY A 42 11.08 2.23 -2.67
CA GLY A 42 11.85 2.92 -1.64
C GLY A 42 13.12 2.14 -1.29
N ASP A 43 13.89 2.65 -0.34
CA ASP A 43 15.18 2.04 0.00
C ASP A 43 15.13 1.20 1.29
N ASN A 44 14.18 1.49 2.19
CA ASN A 44 14.10 0.89 3.51
C ASN A 44 12.66 0.52 3.91
N ASP A 45 12.48 -0.61 4.60
CA ASP A 45 11.16 -1.08 5.05
C ASP A 45 10.48 -0.05 5.95
N ALA A 46 11.23 0.56 6.88
CA ALA A 46 10.68 1.52 7.82
C ALA A 46 10.15 2.78 7.11
N ALA A 47 10.85 3.26 6.08
CA ALA A 47 10.43 4.42 5.29
C ALA A 47 9.21 4.07 4.42
N LEU A 48 9.21 2.88 3.82
CA LEU A 48 8.09 2.36 3.05
C LEU A 48 6.82 2.20 3.90
N LEU A 49 6.97 1.75 5.15
CA LEU A 49 5.85 1.62 6.09
C LEU A 49 5.29 2.96 6.54
N ASP A 50 6.14 3.96 6.74
CA ASP A 50 5.67 5.31 7.07
C ASP A 50 4.95 5.95 5.88
N ASP A 51 5.48 5.78 4.67
CA ASP A 51 4.86 6.29 3.45
C ASP A 51 3.54 5.57 3.14
N LEU A 52 3.44 4.28 3.47
CA LEU A 52 2.21 3.50 3.41
C LEU A 52 1.13 4.02 4.38
N ARG A 53 1.52 4.47 5.58
CA ARG A 53 0.57 4.96 6.60
C ARG A 53 -0.17 6.23 6.17
N ARG A 54 0.46 7.11 5.39
CA ARG A 54 -0.17 8.35 4.89
C ARG A 54 -1.45 8.10 4.07
N PRO A 55 -1.44 7.30 2.98
CA PRO A 55 -2.64 7.00 2.21
C PRO A 55 -3.60 6.03 2.91
N LEU A 56 -3.12 5.17 3.81
CA LEU A 56 -3.94 4.21 4.57
C LEU A 56 -4.53 4.77 5.86
N SER A 57 -4.40 6.07 6.14
CA SER A 57 -5.03 6.76 7.28
C SER A 57 -6.54 6.46 7.45
N GLN A 58 -7.20 6.01 6.37
CA GLN A 58 -8.62 5.67 6.29
C GLN A 58 -8.93 4.17 6.18
N CYS A 59 -7.92 3.29 6.16
CA CYS A 59 -8.06 1.85 5.95
C CYS A 59 -7.47 1.06 7.12
N ARG A 60 -8.09 -0.08 7.45
CA ARG A 60 -7.65 -0.91 8.58
C ARG A 60 -6.57 -1.90 8.10
N ALA A 61 -5.40 -1.87 8.74
CA ALA A 61 -4.40 -2.90 8.54
C ALA A 61 -4.94 -4.25 9.06
N ALA A 62 -4.77 -5.31 8.28
CA ALA A 62 -5.06 -6.68 8.68
C ALA A 62 -3.96 -7.21 9.61
#